data_AF-A0A259NI36-F1
#
_entry.id   AF-A0A259NI36-F1
#
_cell.length_a   1.000
_cell.length_b   1.000
_cell.length_c   1.000
_cell.angle_alpha   90.00
_cell.angle_beta   90.00
_cell.angle_gamma   90.00
#
_symmetry.space_group_name_H-M   'P 1'
#
loop_
_entity.id
_entity.type
_entity.pdbx_description
1 polymer ?
#
loop_
_entity_poly.entity_id
_entity_poly.type
_entity_poly.pdbx_seq_one_letter_code
_entity_poly.pdbx_strand_id
1 'polypeptide(L)' 'AFARQAFNDAVTEYNSYKQSFPPMFFAASFGHKQDAKLLEFADSADIQQAPKVSF' A
#
# COMPACT_ATOMS: atom_id res chain seq x y z
N ALA A 1 -8.63 9.23 5.90
CA ALA A 1 -8.59 7.76 5.75
C ALA A 1 -8.63 7.28 4.29
N PHE A 2 -9.44 7.90 3.41
CA PHE A 2 -9.62 7.50 2.00
C PHE A 2 -8.32 7.41 1.18
N ALA A 3 -7.44 8.41 1.24
CA ALA A 3 -6.21 8.42 0.43
C ALA A 3 -5.27 7.22 0.74
N ARG A 4 -5.15 6.84 2.01
CA ARG A 4 -4.38 5.66 2.43
C ARG A 4 -5.01 4.38 1.90
N GLN A 5 -6.33 4.28 1.96
CA GLN A 5 -7.06 3.13 1.46
C GLN A 5 -6.89 3.00 -0.06
N ALA A 6 -7.14 4.06 -0.81
CA ALA A 6 -6.96 4.09 -2.27
C ALA A 6 -5.52 3.75 -2.68
N PHE A 7 -4.51 4.24 -1.94
CA PHE A 7 -3.12 3.88 -2.18
C PHE A 7 -2.88 2.38 -1.96
N ASN A 8 -3.35 1.84 -0.84
CA ASN A 8 -3.17 0.43 -0.51
C ASN A 8 -3.91 -0.51 -1.48
N ASP A 9 -5.07 -0.09 -1.96
CA ASP A 9 -5.84 -0.80 -2.98
C ASP A 9 -5.04 -0.86 -4.29
N ALA A 10 -4.50 0.28 -4.75
CA ALA A 10 -3.66 0.35 -5.94
C ALA A 10 -2.35 -0.47 -5.82
N VAL A 11 -1.72 -0.47 -4.64
CA VAL A 11 -0.53 -1.32 -4.38
C VAL A 11 -0.88 -2.80 -4.48
N THR A 12 -2.03 -3.20 -3.96
CA THR A 12 -2.49 -4.60 -4.00
C THR A 12 -2.79 -5.04 -5.43
N GLU A 13 -3.47 -4.19 -6.22
CA GLU A 13 -3.74 -4.42 -7.63
C GLU A 13 -2.44 -4.54 -8.43
N TYR A 14 -1.51 -3.60 -8.23
CA TYR A 14 -0.21 -3.61 -8.88
C TYR A 14 0.58 -4.89 -8.59
N ASN A 15 0.67 -5.29 -7.31
CA ASN A 15 1.38 -6.50 -6.92
C ASN A 15 0.74 -7.75 -7.53
N SER A 16 -0.60 -7.82 -7.55
CA SER A 16 -1.35 -8.92 -8.17
C SER A 16 -1.08 -9.01 -9.67
N TYR A 17 -1.11 -7.88 -10.38
CA TYR A 17 -0.78 -7.81 -11.80
C TYR A 17 0.67 -8.24 -12.06
N LYS A 18 1.62 -7.74 -11.26
CA LYS A 18 3.05 -8.08 -11.38
C LYS A 18 3.30 -9.58 -11.19
N GLN A 19 2.54 -10.23 -10.32
CA GLN A 19 2.63 -11.68 -10.05
C GLN A 19 1.87 -12.54 -11.06
N SER A 20 1.10 -11.92 -11.97
CA SER A 20 0.41 -12.64 -13.03
C SER A 20 1.35 -13.04 -14.17
N PHE A 21 0.93 -14.03 -14.95
CA PHE A 21 1.55 -14.32 -16.24
C PHE A 21 1.02 -13.34 -17.30
N PRO A 22 1.86 -12.77 -18.17
CA PRO A 22 3.33 -12.88 -18.25
C PRO A 22 4.20 -11.92 -17.40
N PRO A 23 3.72 -10.85 -16.73
CA PRO A 23 4.56 -9.89 -15.98
C PRO A 23 5.59 -10.50 -15.03
N MET A 24 5.29 -11.61 -14.35
CA MET A 24 6.19 -12.27 -13.40
C MET A 24 7.58 -12.58 -13.99
N PHE A 25 7.66 -12.86 -15.29
CA PHE A 25 8.93 -13.15 -15.97
C PHE A 25 9.77 -11.90 -16.27
N PHE A 26 9.10 -10.77 -16.54
CA PHE A 26 9.76 -9.56 -17.04
C PHE A 26 9.92 -8.48 -15.97
N ALA A 27 9.12 -8.52 -14.89
CA ALA A 27 9.09 -7.51 -13.85
C ALA A 27 10.48 -7.27 -13.24
N ALA A 28 11.25 -8.33 -12.98
CA ALA A 28 12.60 -8.20 -12.44
C ALA A 28 13.55 -7.47 -13.40
N SER A 29 13.47 -7.76 -14.70
CA SER A 29 14.32 -7.14 -15.73
C SER A 29 14.04 -5.66 -15.92
N PHE A 30 12.81 -5.22 -15.68
CA PHE A 30 12.42 -3.81 -15.73
C PHE A 30 12.57 -3.07 -14.39
N GLY A 31 13.24 -3.67 -13.39
CA GLY A 31 13.49 -3.03 -12.09
C GLY A 31 12.36 -3.19 -11.06
N HIS A 32 11.32 -3.94 -11.37
CA HIS A 32 10.20 -4.24 -10.48
C HIS A 32 10.39 -5.59 -9.75
N LYS A 33 11.61 -5.90 -9.34
CA LYS A 33 11.91 -7.19 -8.67
C LYS A 33 11.19 -7.33 -7.33
N GLN A 34 11.07 -6.25 -6.56
CA GLN A 34 10.44 -6.24 -5.24
C GLN A 34 8.94 -5.89 -5.33
N ASP A 35 8.16 -6.36 -4.36
CA ASP A 35 6.76 -5.96 -4.24
C ASP A 35 6.67 -4.51 -3.74
N ALA A 36 5.66 -3.79 -4.23
CA ALA A 36 5.33 -2.48 -3.69
C ALA A 36 4.81 -2.64 -2.26
N LYS A 37 5.22 -1.73 -1.37
CA LYS A 37 4.84 -1.76 0.05
C LYS A 37 3.58 -0.94 0.29
N LEU A 38 2.74 -1.40 1.21
CA LEU A 38 1.58 -0.66 1.68
C LEU A 38 2.02 0.59 2.45
N LEU A 39 1.15 1.62 2.43
CA LEU A 39 1.35 2.82 3.23
C LEU A 39 0.94 2.54 4.67
N GLU A 40 1.95 2.43 5.52
CA GLU A 40 1.85 2.27 6.97
C GLU A 40 2.34 3.56 7.63
N PHE A 41 1.49 4.18 8.46
CA PHE A 41 1.92 5.30 9.30
C PHE A 41 2.41 4.73 10.63
N ALA A 42 3.64 5.07 11.04
CA ALA A 42 4.19 4.63 12.33
C ALA A 42 3.27 5.03 13.51
N ASP A 43 2.60 6.18 13.38
CA ASP A 43 1.70 6.74 14.40
C ASP A 43 0.22 6.41 14.12
N SER A 44 -0.07 5.33 13.37
CA SER A 44 -1.46 4.97 12.99
C SER A 44 -2.40 4.83 14.20
N ALA A 45 -1.86 4.41 15.35
CA ALA A 45 -2.62 4.28 16.59
C ALA A 45 -3.01 5.65 17.20
N ASP A 46 -2.11 6.63 17.11
CA ASP A 46 -2.35 7.99 17.64
C ASP A 46 -3.24 8.81 16.71
N ILE A 47 -3.13 8.61 15.40
CA ILE A 47 -3.99 9.26 14.38
C ILE A 47 -5.45 8.77 14.46
N GLN A 48 -5.69 7.59 15.05
CA GLN A 48 -7.04 7.06 15.29
C GLN A 48 -7.64 7.48 16.63
N GLN A 49 -6.89 8.14 17.52
CA GLN A 49 -7.45 8.64 18.77
C GLN A 49 -8.38 9.82 18.47
N ALA A 50 -9.66 9.63 18.79
CA ALA A 50 -10.63 10.72 18.77
C ALA A 50 -10.16 11.83 19.72
N PRO A 51 -10.20 13.11 19.31
CA PRO A 51 -9.80 14.22 20.17
C PRO A 51 -10.64 14.20 21.45
N LYS A 52 -9.98 14.18 22.61
CA LYS A 52 -10.66 14.25 23.90
C LYS A 52 -11.22 15.65 24.09
N VAL A 53 -12.52 15.81 23.84
CA VAL A 53 -13.23 17.06 24.15
C VAL A 53 -13.47 17.08 25.66
N SER A 54 -12.79 17.97 26.38
CA SER A 54 -13.12 18.30 27.78
C SER A 54 -13.81 19.65 27.79
N PHE A 55 -14.97 19.73 28.43
CA PHE A 55 -15.74 20.95 28.67
C PHE A 55 -15.29 21.62 29.97
#